data_AF-A0A838RJD3-F1
#
_entry.id   AF-A0A838RJD3-F1
#
_cell.length_a   1.000
_cell.length_b   1.000
_cell.length_c   1.000
_cell.angle_alpha   90.00
_cell.angle_beta   90.00
_cell.angle_gamma   90.00
#
_symmetry.space_group_name_H-M   'P 1'
#
loop_
_entity.id
_entity.type
_entity.pdbx_description
1 polymer ?
#
loop_
_entity_poly.entity_id
_entity_poly.type
_entity_poly.pdbx_seq_one_letter_code
_entity_poly.pdbx_strand_id
1 'polypeptide(L)'
;MENHKVQYLNFDLLVERVGRAHRVRILAHPGPGGDFSDDLPRSRLKAIQKLRDAFLLNPSAANAKKLGGEMFAALFPNKVRDCFDRSCETARDQKAGLRLRLRLSRVPELAVFPWEYLYDAEQNLFLALSRELSLVRYVEKSTPPKPLSLSPPVKILAVLASPRDQPELAIEAEWQIMREALATPEQQGWAQLTRLEQPTIKALLHQLSHESYQVFHITGHGTFDEASEQGVVLLETVTGESDVVTGETLGTILAGLSLVVLNLCEGASGSTTRALAATAEQLIQRGVPAVIAMQATLSDESALLFAEKFYYRLAQGDLVDKAMGEARLALYSQQGNIVEAGIPVLHMRAPDGQLFEMSGNPPAKPMSHLPFVIEVGQSAGKYREMVVEANERMGVLGYGGKLAKWVDQEAASLRHDPKLTPKDPLWKELIQTFDAKISSLRQLPDRPVPHLFLNCPVALAMGFGARLSIFRPVVIYDFDLGGSYQQALDLSVTRSMLQAEPTHEPYYLKVESPPQPTQEVFVLISLSGHGSLTSIQALAKAQGSSVCYLSTPAHRVRNEALWLPLIQETRSFLKGLDRSEVRHVHLCLDTPLAFAFGLGMALGAHSSITLYQWFPGEKDYFPVLDLENVRK
;
A
#
# COMPACT_ATOMS: atom_id res chain seq x y z
N MET A 1 -13.60 -22.26 2.36
CA MET A 1 -14.26 -22.26 1.05
C MET A 1 -13.25 -22.85 0.07
N GLU A 2 -13.55 -23.99 -0.55
CA GLU A 2 -12.68 -24.57 -1.58
C GLU A 2 -12.55 -23.60 -2.75
N ASN A 3 -11.36 -23.04 -2.93
CA ASN A 3 -11.00 -22.16 -4.03
C ASN A 3 -11.12 -22.95 -5.34
N HIS A 4 -12.28 -22.89 -5.98
CA HIS A 4 -12.42 -23.34 -7.36
C HIS A 4 -11.54 -22.40 -8.21
N LYS A 5 -10.36 -22.88 -8.62
CA LYS A 5 -9.50 -22.17 -9.56
C LYS A 5 -10.31 -22.00 -10.85
N VAL A 6 -10.72 -20.76 -11.12
CA VAL A 6 -11.41 -20.41 -12.38
C VAL A 6 -10.47 -20.77 -13.53
N GLN A 7 -10.94 -21.65 -14.41
CA GLN A 7 -10.24 -22.04 -15.63
C GLN A 7 -10.71 -21.14 -16.78
N TYR A 8 -9.79 -20.75 -17.68
CA TYR A 8 -10.14 -20.02 -18.90
C TYR A 8 -9.91 -20.89 -20.15
N LEU A 9 -10.86 -20.86 -21.07
CA LEU A 9 -10.68 -21.34 -22.45
C LEU A 9 -10.10 -20.20 -23.30
N ASN A 10 -9.26 -20.50 -24.28
CA ASN A 10 -8.60 -19.47 -25.10
C ASN A 10 -9.36 -19.17 -26.40
N PHE A 11 -9.51 -17.89 -26.72
CA PHE A 11 -9.95 -17.36 -28.02
C PHE A 11 -8.84 -16.48 -28.60
N ASP A 12 -8.19 -16.95 -29.65
CA ASP A 12 -7.00 -16.33 -30.22
C ASP A 12 -7.36 -15.50 -31.43
N LEU A 13 -7.20 -14.18 -31.30
CA LEU A 13 -7.50 -13.23 -32.36
C LEU A 13 -6.21 -12.60 -32.88
N LEU A 14 -5.84 -12.95 -34.11
CA LEU A 14 -4.70 -12.39 -34.82
C LEU A 14 -5.13 -11.19 -35.66
N VAL A 15 -4.41 -10.07 -35.51
CA VAL A 15 -4.48 -8.96 -36.46
C VAL A 15 -3.21 -8.97 -37.30
N GLU A 16 -3.36 -9.03 -38.62
CA GLU A 16 -2.22 -9.08 -39.54
C GLU A 16 -2.41 -8.15 -40.73
N ARG A 17 -1.29 -7.69 -41.29
CA ARG A 17 -1.28 -6.89 -42.51
C ARG A 17 -1.37 -7.80 -43.74
N VAL A 18 -2.32 -7.53 -44.63
CA VAL A 18 -2.50 -8.23 -45.91
C VAL A 18 -2.35 -7.20 -47.03
N GLY A 19 -1.15 -7.14 -47.61
CA GLY A 19 -0.78 -6.10 -48.57
C GLY A 19 -0.84 -4.70 -47.94
N ARG A 20 -1.78 -3.88 -48.40
CA ARG A 20 -2.04 -2.54 -47.85
C ARG A 20 -3.14 -2.51 -46.79
N ALA A 21 -3.93 -3.58 -46.64
CA ALA A 21 -5.03 -3.65 -45.68
C ALA A 21 -4.61 -4.41 -44.42
N HIS A 22 -5.50 -4.41 -43.42
CA HIS A 22 -5.41 -5.24 -42.24
C HIS A 22 -6.52 -6.28 -42.28
N ARG A 23 -6.32 -7.40 -41.60
CA ARG A 23 -7.28 -8.49 -41.47
C ARG A 23 -7.29 -8.98 -40.04
N VAL A 24 -8.46 -9.36 -39.55
CA VAL A 24 -8.64 -10.09 -38.31
C VAL A 24 -8.86 -11.57 -38.63
N ARG A 25 -8.17 -12.47 -37.94
CA ARG A 25 -8.26 -13.92 -38.13
C ARG A 25 -8.30 -14.63 -36.79
N ILE A 26 -9.22 -15.57 -36.63
CA ILE A 26 -9.28 -16.44 -35.46
C ILE A 26 -8.29 -17.58 -35.67
N LEU A 27 -7.37 -17.79 -34.72
CA LEU A 27 -6.38 -18.88 -34.78
C LEU A 27 -6.80 -20.09 -33.94
N ALA A 28 -7.54 -19.88 -32.86
CA ALA A 28 -8.02 -20.91 -31.96
C ALA A 28 -9.26 -20.42 -31.22
N HIS A 29 -10.23 -21.30 -30.99
CA HIS A 29 -11.44 -21.02 -30.22
C HIS A 29 -12.04 -22.32 -29.66
N PRO A 30 -12.82 -22.27 -28.55
CA PRO A 30 -13.42 -23.47 -27.97
C PRO A 30 -14.72 -23.93 -28.65
N GLY A 31 -15.41 -23.06 -29.39
CA GLY A 31 -16.68 -23.41 -30.04
C GLY A 31 -16.52 -24.29 -31.30
N PRO A 32 -17.62 -24.82 -31.87
CA PRO A 32 -17.59 -25.53 -33.15
C PRO A 32 -17.31 -24.57 -34.33
N GLY A 33 -16.45 -24.94 -35.28
CA GLY A 33 -16.14 -24.08 -36.44
C GLY A 33 -14.88 -24.40 -37.25
N GLY A 34 -14.56 -23.54 -38.22
CA GLY A 34 -13.39 -23.60 -39.12
C GLY A 34 -12.65 -22.25 -39.17
N ASP A 35 -11.79 -22.03 -40.16
CA ASP A 35 -11.02 -20.78 -40.27
C ASP A 35 -11.93 -19.57 -40.53
N PHE A 36 -11.98 -18.64 -39.58
CA PHE A 36 -12.73 -17.39 -39.70
C PHE A 36 -11.76 -16.21 -39.84
N SER A 37 -11.93 -15.41 -40.89
CA SER A 37 -11.20 -14.16 -41.07
C SER A 37 -12.03 -13.14 -41.80
N ASP A 38 -11.82 -11.86 -41.50
CA ASP A 38 -12.49 -10.75 -42.16
C ASP A 38 -11.57 -9.53 -42.25
N ASP A 39 -11.84 -8.66 -43.21
CA ASP A 39 -11.03 -7.46 -43.44
C ASP A 39 -11.25 -6.43 -42.32
N LEU A 40 -10.16 -5.75 -41.95
CA LEU A 40 -10.16 -4.62 -41.03
C LEU A 40 -9.94 -3.34 -41.85
N PRO A 41 -11.01 -2.62 -42.24
CA PRO A 41 -10.88 -1.54 -43.21
C PRO A 41 -10.09 -0.37 -42.64
N ARG A 42 -9.23 0.23 -43.48
CA ARG A 42 -8.48 1.46 -43.14
C ARG A 42 -9.38 2.61 -42.67
N SER A 43 -10.63 2.69 -43.16
CA SER A 43 -11.61 3.69 -42.73
C SER A 43 -11.97 3.54 -41.24
N ARG A 44 -12.14 2.31 -40.75
CA ARG A 44 -12.38 2.04 -39.32
C ARG A 44 -11.15 2.38 -38.48
N LEU A 45 -9.95 2.01 -38.94
CA LEU A 45 -8.70 2.39 -38.25
C LEU A 45 -8.55 3.90 -38.10
N LYS A 46 -8.89 4.67 -39.14
CA LYS A 46 -8.92 6.15 -39.06
C LYS A 46 -9.98 6.67 -38.09
N ALA A 47 -11.15 6.03 -38.01
CA ALA A 47 -12.19 6.38 -37.06
C ALA A 47 -11.75 6.11 -35.61
N ILE A 48 -11.15 4.95 -35.35
CA ILE A 48 -10.57 4.58 -34.04
C ILE A 48 -9.50 5.61 -33.65
N GLN A 49 -8.59 5.94 -34.56
CA GLN A 49 -7.55 6.95 -34.32
C GLN A 49 -8.18 8.30 -33.90
N LYS A 50 -9.17 8.79 -34.65
CA LYS A 50 -9.87 10.05 -34.32
C LYS A 50 -10.56 10.00 -32.96
N LEU A 51 -11.22 8.89 -32.63
CA LEU A 51 -11.89 8.72 -31.34
C LEU A 51 -10.90 8.58 -30.19
N ARG A 52 -9.75 7.96 -30.42
CA ARG A 52 -8.66 7.87 -29.44
C ARG A 52 -8.14 9.26 -29.12
N ASP A 53 -7.85 10.07 -30.12
CA ASP A 53 -7.34 11.43 -29.92
C ASP A 53 -8.36 12.28 -29.15
N ALA A 54 -9.66 12.12 -29.47
CA ALA A 54 -10.74 12.76 -28.71
C ALA A 54 -10.86 12.25 -27.25
N PHE A 55 -10.65 10.95 -27.03
CA PHE A 55 -10.65 10.34 -25.70
C PHE A 55 -9.49 10.85 -24.84
N LEU A 56 -8.28 10.94 -25.40
CA LEU A 56 -7.11 11.47 -24.70
C LEU A 56 -7.29 12.94 -24.30
N LEU A 57 -7.97 13.74 -25.13
CA LEU A 57 -8.28 15.15 -24.82
C LEU A 57 -9.38 15.31 -23.78
N ASN A 58 -10.34 14.39 -23.71
CA ASN A 58 -11.45 14.44 -22.77
C ASN A 58 -11.82 13.01 -22.29
N PRO A 59 -11.05 12.46 -21.34
CA PRO A 59 -11.30 11.13 -20.83
C PRO A 59 -12.63 11.09 -20.07
N SER A 60 -13.56 10.28 -20.56
CA SER A 60 -14.88 10.10 -19.93
C SER A 60 -15.46 8.74 -20.28
N ALA A 61 -16.39 8.24 -19.46
CA ALA A 61 -17.10 6.99 -19.76
C ALA A 61 -17.83 7.04 -21.11
N ALA A 62 -18.40 8.19 -21.48
CA ALA A 62 -19.08 8.36 -22.76
C ALA A 62 -18.10 8.25 -23.95
N ASN A 63 -16.92 8.88 -23.86
CA ASN A 63 -15.90 8.79 -24.90
C ASN A 63 -15.25 7.39 -24.93
N ALA A 64 -15.06 6.76 -23.77
CA ALA A 64 -14.61 5.38 -23.68
C ALA A 64 -15.58 4.41 -24.38
N LYS A 65 -16.90 4.55 -24.20
CA LYS A 65 -17.90 3.73 -24.90
C LYS A 65 -17.87 3.93 -26.41
N LYS A 66 -17.72 5.17 -26.90
CA LYS A 66 -17.64 5.46 -28.34
C LYS A 66 -16.39 4.84 -28.97
N LEU A 67 -15.22 5.08 -28.36
CA LEU A 67 -13.95 4.49 -28.79
C LEU A 67 -14.00 2.97 -28.73
N GLY A 68 -14.44 2.43 -27.60
CA GLY A 68 -14.60 1.01 -27.34
C GLY A 68 -15.51 0.30 -28.32
N GLY A 69 -16.63 0.92 -28.67
CA GLY A 69 -17.60 0.38 -29.63
C GLY A 69 -17.03 0.29 -31.04
N GLU A 70 -16.28 1.31 -31.50
CA GLU A 70 -15.62 1.24 -32.80
C GLU A 70 -14.47 0.23 -32.84
N MET A 71 -13.70 0.11 -31.75
CA MET A 71 -12.68 -0.95 -31.63
C MET A 71 -13.31 -2.34 -31.63
N PHE A 72 -14.45 -2.50 -30.94
CA PHE A 72 -15.16 -3.77 -30.89
C PHE A 72 -15.70 -4.15 -32.28
N ALA A 73 -16.39 -3.23 -32.96
CA ALA A 73 -16.91 -3.45 -34.31
C ALA A 73 -15.79 -3.73 -35.33
N ALA A 74 -14.59 -3.21 -35.10
CA ALA A 74 -13.41 -3.48 -35.90
C ALA A 74 -12.84 -4.88 -35.68
N LEU A 75 -12.78 -5.37 -34.44
CA LEU A 75 -12.22 -6.69 -34.11
C LEU A 75 -13.20 -7.84 -34.30
N PHE A 76 -14.51 -7.58 -34.21
CA PHE A 76 -15.55 -8.60 -34.30
C PHE A 76 -16.53 -8.31 -35.46
N PRO A 77 -16.08 -8.33 -36.72
CA PRO A 77 -16.98 -8.25 -37.87
C PRO A 77 -17.65 -9.61 -38.14
N ASN A 78 -18.92 -9.58 -38.56
CA ASN A 78 -19.64 -10.70 -39.18
C ASN A 78 -19.38 -12.06 -38.49
N LYS A 79 -18.77 -13.01 -39.22
CA LYS A 79 -18.49 -14.38 -38.76
C LYS A 79 -17.53 -14.45 -37.56
N VAL A 80 -16.68 -13.43 -37.38
CA VAL A 80 -15.77 -13.36 -36.22
C VAL A 80 -16.59 -13.11 -34.95
N ARG A 81 -17.60 -12.24 -35.01
CA ARG A 81 -18.54 -12.01 -33.91
C ARG A 81 -19.33 -13.28 -33.59
N ASP A 82 -19.92 -13.93 -34.59
CA ASP A 82 -20.68 -15.16 -34.39
C ASP A 82 -19.84 -16.26 -33.70
N CYS A 83 -18.56 -16.36 -34.06
CA CYS A 83 -17.64 -17.31 -33.44
C CYS A 83 -17.28 -16.92 -32.00
N PHE A 84 -17.07 -15.63 -31.72
CA PHE A 84 -16.83 -15.12 -30.38
C PHE A 84 -18.03 -15.41 -29.45
N ASP A 85 -19.25 -15.12 -29.90
CA ASP A 85 -20.46 -15.33 -29.10
C ASP A 85 -20.67 -16.83 -28.77
N ARG A 86 -20.53 -17.72 -29.75
CA ARG A 86 -20.56 -19.18 -29.53
C ARG A 86 -19.46 -19.66 -28.59
N SER A 87 -18.29 -19.01 -28.64
CA SER A 87 -17.17 -19.36 -27.74
C SER A 87 -17.45 -18.93 -26.31
N CYS A 88 -18.11 -17.78 -26.11
CA CYS A 88 -18.60 -17.35 -24.81
C CYS A 88 -19.66 -18.33 -24.25
N GLU A 89 -20.61 -18.77 -25.08
CA GLU A 89 -21.60 -19.80 -24.70
C GLU A 89 -20.91 -21.11 -24.28
N THR A 90 -19.97 -21.58 -25.10
CA THR A 90 -19.20 -22.80 -24.80
C THR A 90 -18.44 -22.71 -23.48
N ALA A 91 -17.83 -21.55 -23.18
CA ALA A 91 -17.14 -21.34 -21.92
C ALA A 91 -18.09 -21.39 -20.72
N ARG A 92 -19.26 -20.74 -20.83
CA ARG A 92 -20.30 -20.77 -19.78
C ARG A 92 -20.82 -22.17 -19.51
N ASP A 93 -21.10 -22.94 -20.56
CA ASP A 93 -21.55 -24.34 -20.45
C ASP A 93 -20.53 -25.22 -19.71
N GLN A 94 -19.23 -24.93 -19.90
CA GLN A 94 -18.13 -25.61 -19.22
C GLN A 94 -17.79 -25.03 -17.84
N LYS A 95 -18.54 -24.02 -17.36
CA LYS A 95 -18.26 -23.27 -16.12
C LYS A 95 -16.84 -22.69 -16.08
N ALA A 96 -16.34 -22.31 -17.25
CA ALA A 96 -15.04 -21.67 -17.46
C ALA A 96 -15.24 -20.21 -17.91
N GLY A 97 -14.20 -19.39 -17.76
CA GLY A 97 -14.13 -18.09 -18.43
C GLY A 97 -13.61 -18.23 -19.87
N LEU A 98 -13.71 -17.16 -20.66
CA LEU A 98 -13.09 -17.06 -21.97
C LEU A 98 -11.97 -16.01 -21.97
N ARG A 99 -10.75 -16.42 -22.30
CA ARG A 99 -9.59 -15.53 -22.47
C ARG A 99 -9.47 -15.13 -23.93
N LEU A 100 -9.77 -13.87 -24.22
CA LEU A 100 -9.48 -13.21 -25.48
C LEU A 100 -7.99 -12.84 -25.55
N ARG A 101 -7.24 -13.60 -26.34
CA ARG A 101 -5.81 -13.40 -26.60
C ARG A 101 -5.63 -12.59 -27.89
N LEU A 102 -5.43 -11.29 -27.74
CA LEU A 102 -5.23 -10.38 -28.87
C LEU A 102 -3.76 -10.40 -29.30
N ARG A 103 -3.48 -10.85 -30.52
CA ARG A 103 -2.13 -10.98 -31.07
C ARG A 103 -1.85 -9.85 -32.06
N LEU A 104 -1.03 -8.89 -31.62
CA LEU A 104 -0.73 -7.65 -32.34
C LEU A 104 0.72 -7.51 -32.82
N SER A 105 1.62 -8.45 -32.50
CA SER A 105 3.06 -8.36 -32.80
C SER A 105 3.42 -8.18 -34.29
N ARG A 106 2.48 -8.43 -35.21
CA ARG A 106 2.67 -8.22 -36.66
C ARG A 106 2.22 -6.85 -37.15
N VAL A 107 1.63 -6.04 -36.26
CA VAL A 107 1.00 -4.75 -36.54
C VAL A 107 1.27 -3.76 -35.40
N PRO A 108 2.55 -3.44 -35.10
CA PRO A 108 2.92 -2.57 -33.97
C PRO A 108 2.25 -1.20 -34.02
N GLU A 109 1.90 -0.71 -35.21
CA GLU A 109 1.12 0.53 -35.37
C GLU A 109 -0.29 0.47 -34.77
N LEU A 110 -0.81 -0.72 -34.50
CA LEU A 110 -2.11 -0.95 -33.85
C LEU A 110 -1.97 -1.28 -32.35
N ALA A 111 -0.75 -1.53 -31.87
CA ALA A 111 -0.50 -1.77 -30.45
C ALA A 111 -0.69 -0.51 -29.59
N VAL A 112 -0.60 0.68 -30.18
CA VAL A 112 -0.85 1.97 -29.50
C VAL A 112 -2.34 2.25 -29.26
N PHE A 113 -3.25 1.40 -29.73
CA PHE A 113 -4.67 1.54 -29.42
C PHE A 113 -5.01 0.90 -28.08
N PRO A 114 -5.89 1.52 -27.29
CA PRO A 114 -6.18 1.05 -25.94
C PRO A 114 -7.30 0.01 -25.98
N TRP A 115 -6.99 -1.18 -26.50
CA TRP A 115 -7.94 -2.28 -26.67
C TRP A 115 -8.63 -2.71 -25.36
N GLU A 116 -8.09 -2.30 -24.23
CA GLU A 116 -8.65 -2.51 -22.90
C GLU A 116 -10.03 -1.85 -22.72
N TYR A 117 -10.38 -0.86 -23.55
CA TYR A 117 -11.70 -0.24 -23.60
C TYR A 117 -12.68 -0.92 -24.56
N LEU A 118 -12.39 -2.12 -25.10
CA LEU A 118 -13.33 -2.85 -25.96
C LEU A 118 -14.72 -2.93 -25.32
N TYR A 119 -15.71 -2.38 -26.02
CA TYR A 119 -17.06 -2.20 -25.51
C TYR A 119 -18.06 -2.83 -26.47
N ASP A 120 -18.78 -3.83 -25.97
CA ASP A 120 -19.91 -4.41 -26.66
C ASP A 120 -21.16 -3.56 -26.40
N ALA A 121 -21.60 -2.84 -27.45
CA ALA A 121 -22.76 -1.97 -27.36
C ALA A 121 -24.08 -2.74 -27.23
N GLU A 122 -24.15 -3.97 -27.75
CA GLU A 122 -25.36 -4.81 -27.65
C GLU A 122 -25.55 -5.33 -26.23
N GLN A 123 -24.45 -5.70 -25.58
CA GLN A 123 -24.45 -6.18 -24.19
C GLN A 123 -24.26 -5.05 -23.16
N ASN A 124 -24.01 -3.82 -23.59
CA ASN A 124 -23.65 -2.68 -22.74
C ASN A 124 -22.51 -3.02 -21.76
N LEU A 125 -21.46 -3.69 -22.27
CA LEU A 125 -20.41 -4.31 -21.46
C LEU A 125 -19.03 -3.94 -21.97
N PHE A 126 -18.16 -3.44 -21.09
CA PHE A 126 -16.72 -3.42 -21.34
C PHE A 126 -16.15 -4.81 -21.08
N LEU A 127 -15.49 -5.41 -22.08
CA LEU A 127 -15.01 -6.79 -21.98
C LEU A 127 -14.01 -6.96 -20.83
N ALA A 128 -13.17 -5.95 -20.58
CA ALA A 128 -12.15 -5.94 -19.53
C ALA A 128 -12.72 -5.91 -18.10
N LEU A 129 -14.02 -5.64 -17.94
CA LEU A 129 -14.72 -5.63 -16.64
C LEU A 129 -15.58 -6.87 -16.41
N SER A 130 -15.69 -7.76 -17.41
CA SER A 130 -16.44 -9.00 -17.26
C SER A 130 -15.69 -9.97 -16.37
N ARG A 131 -16.39 -10.61 -15.43
CA ARG A 131 -15.82 -11.72 -14.64
C ARG A 131 -15.70 -13.02 -15.44
N GLU A 132 -16.42 -13.13 -16.55
CA GLU A 132 -16.40 -14.29 -17.44
C GLU A 132 -15.34 -14.16 -18.54
N LEU A 133 -14.86 -12.95 -18.81
CA LEU A 133 -13.88 -12.70 -19.87
C LEU A 133 -12.55 -12.24 -19.27
N SER A 134 -11.47 -12.62 -19.94
CA SER A 134 -10.14 -12.08 -19.71
C SER A 134 -9.60 -11.52 -21.03
N LEU A 135 -9.12 -10.28 -21.02
CA LEU A 135 -8.54 -9.63 -22.19
C LEU A 135 -7.05 -9.43 -21.97
N VAL A 136 -6.24 -10.04 -22.85
CA VAL A 136 -4.77 -10.01 -22.77
C VAL A 136 -4.15 -9.76 -24.14
N ARG A 137 -3.03 -9.03 -24.17
CA ARG A 137 -2.19 -8.91 -25.36
C ARG A 137 -1.21 -10.08 -25.36
N TYR A 138 -1.32 -10.96 -26.35
CA TYR A 138 -0.60 -12.24 -26.36
C TYR A 138 0.50 -12.27 -27.41
N VAL A 139 1.70 -12.68 -27.00
CA VAL A 139 2.85 -12.92 -27.88
C VAL A 139 3.19 -14.40 -27.86
N GLU A 140 3.04 -15.07 -29.00
CA GLU A 140 3.39 -16.48 -29.12
C GLU A 140 4.88 -16.67 -29.42
N LYS A 141 5.51 -17.59 -28.69
CA LYS A 141 6.86 -18.10 -28.99
C LYS A 141 6.89 -19.61 -28.87
N SER A 142 7.81 -20.26 -29.59
CA SER A 142 7.90 -21.72 -29.71
C SER A 142 8.08 -22.46 -28.38
N THR A 143 8.57 -21.79 -27.34
CA THR A 143 8.72 -22.37 -26.00
C THR A 143 7.87 -21.58 -25.01
N PRO A 144 6.74 -22.14 -24.54
CA PRO A 144 5.94 -21.49 -23.52
C PRO A 144 6.72 -21.47 -22.20
N PRO A 145 6.66 -20.37 -21.42
CA PRO A 145 7.23 -20.36 -20.08
C PRO A 145 6.47 -21.36 -19.21
N LYS A 146 7.18 -22.02 -18.30
CA LYS A 146 6.56 -22.85 -17.26
C LYS A 146 6.26 -21.99 -16.04
N PRO A 147 5.15 -22.25 -15.32
CA PRO A 147 4.92 -21.63 -14.01
C PRO A 147 6.10 -21.88 -13.07
N LEU A 148 6.42 -20.91 -12.23
CA LEU A 148 7.44 -21.07 -11.19
C LEU A 148 6.82 -21.75 -9.97
N SER A 149 7.35 -22.91 -9.56
CA SER A 149 7.00 -23.50 -8.28
C SER A 149 7.53 -22.61 -7.14
N LEU A 150 6.62 -22.06 -6.34
CA LEU A 150 6.94 -21.04 -5.37
C LEU A 150 6.27 -21.37 -4.03
N SER A 151 7.03 -21.31 -2.94
CA SER A 151 6.46 -21.19 -1.59
C SER A 151 6.37 -19.69 -1.25
N PRO A 152 5.28 -19.19 -0.64
CA PRO A 152 5.22 -17.79 -0.21
C PRO A 152 6.43 -17.40 0.66
N PRO A 153 6.87 -16.13 0.63
CA PRO A 153 6.22 -14.99 -0.04
C PRO A 153 6.59 -14.82 -1.52
N VAL A 154 5.71 -14.16 -2.29
CA VAL A 154 6.08 -13.56 -3.59
C VAL A 154 6.96 -12.34 -3.34
N LYS A 155 8.20 -12.38 -3.82
CA LYS A 155 9.16 -11.28 -3.64
C LYS A 155 9.07 -10.26 -4.78
N ILE A 156 8.88 -9.00 -4.41
CA ILE A 156 8.68 -7.86 -5.30
C ILE A 156 9.85 -6.89 -5.12
N LEU A 157 10.63 -6.69 -6.17
CA LEU A 157 11.66 -5.65 -6.22
C LEU A 157 11.07 -4.37 -6.82
N ALA A 158 11.02 -3.30 -6.04
CA ALA A 158 10.59 -1.98 -6.46
C ALA A 158 11.79 -1.10 -6.80
N VAL A 159 11.80 -0.53 -8.00
CA VAL A 159 12.80 0.43 -8.47
C VAL A 159 12.10 1.74 -8.76
N LEU A 160 12.49 2.80 -8.05
CA LEU A 160 11.92 4.13 -8.24
C LEU A 160 13.03 5.06 -8.69
N ALA A 161 12.97 5.49 -9.95
CA ALA A 161 13.98 6.34 -10.57
C ALA A 161 13.39 7.72 -10.88
N SER A 162 14.07 8.79 -10.45
CA SER A 162 13.72 10.16 -10.79
C SER A 162 14.99 10.97 -11.10
N PRO A 163 15.63 10.72 -12.27
CA PRO A 163 16.84 11.41 -12.67
C PRO A 163 16.68 12.94 -12.64
N ARG A 164 17.70 13.65 -12.19
CA ARG A 164 17.66 15.11 -11.95
C ARG A 164 17.57 15.96 -13.22
N ASP A 165 17.92 15.39 -14.36
CA ASP A 165 17.82 16.00 -15.68
C ASP A 165 16.45 15.76 -16.36
N GLN A 166 15.50 15.13 -15.66
CA GLN A 166 14.12 14.93 -16.09
C GLN A 166 13.14 15.68 -15.18
N PRO A 167 11.86 15.83 -15.58
CA PRO A 167 10.83 16.33 -14.68
C PRO A 167 10.77 15.50 -13.39
N GLU A 168 10.69 16.18 -12.24
CA GLU A 168 10.66 15.52 -10.93
C GLU A 168 9.41 14.65 -10.78
N LEU A 169 9.60 13.41 -10.31
CA LEU A 169 8.53 12.47 -10.01
C LEU A 169 8.33 12.37 -8.49
N ALA A 170 7.08 12.22 -8.06
CA ALA A 170 6.71 12.02 -6.66
C ALA A 170 7.00 10.58 -6.18
N ILE A 171 8.24 10.10 -6.35
CA ILE A 171 8.61 8.70 -6.10
C ILE A 171 8.40 8.26 -4.65
N GLU A 172 8.50 9.17 -3.67
CA GLU A 172 8.20 8.82 -2.28
C GLU A 172 6.71 8.58 -2.05
N ALA A 173 5.82 9.30 -2.75
CA ALA A 173 4.38 9.03 -2.69
C ALA A 173 4.06 7.65 -3.26
N GLU A 174 4.64 7.33 -4.42
CA GLU A 174 4.53 6.01 -5.07
C GLU A 174 5.05 4.88 -4.17
N TRP A 175 6.17 5.12 -3.47
CA TRP A 175 6.69 4.17 -2.47
C TRP A 175 5.72 3.95 -1.31
N GLN A 176 5.11 5.02 -0.77
CA GLN A 176 4.12 4.87 0.30
C GLN A 176 2.87 4.12 -0.17
N ILE A 177 2.37 4.41 -1.37
CA ILE A 177 1.24 3.69 -1.98
C ILE A 177 1.55 2.19 -2.05
N MET A 178 2.73 1.82 -2.54
CA MET A 178 3.14 0.41 -2.61
C MET A 178 3.27 -0.23 -1.23
N ARG A 179 3.88 0.46 -0.26
CA ARG A 179 4.00 -0.04 1.11
C ARG A 179 2.64 -0.25 1.76
N GLU A 180 1.71 0.68 1.57
CA GLU A 180 0.36 0.59 2.10
C GLU A 180 -0.43 -0.55 1.44
N ALA A 181 -0.42 -0.62 0.10
CA ALA A 181 -1.05 -1.69 -0.67
C ALA A 181 -0.55 -3.09 -0.28
N LEU A 182 0.75 -3.22 -0.01
CA LEU A 182 1.38 -4.49 0.30
C LEU A 182 1.46 -4.80 1.80
N ALA A 183 1.11 -3.84 2.67
CA ALA A 183 1.21 -4.01 4.13
C ALA A 183 0.48 -5.27 4.61
N THR A 184 -0.77 -5.48 4.18
CA THR A 184 -1.55 -6.67 4.58
C THR A 184 -0.96 -7.97 3.99
N PRO A 185 -0.70 -8.10 2.68
CA PRO A 185 -0.04 -9.28 2.13
C PRO A 185 1.33 -9.60 2.76
N GLU A 186 2.15 -8.59 3.05
CA GLU A 186 3.44 -8.77 3.75
C GLU A 186 3.25 -9.23 5.19
N GLN A 187 2.31 -8.62 5.91
CA GLN A 187 1.97 -9.02 7.27
C GLN A 187 1.47 -10.47 7.31
N GLN A 188 0.75 -10.93 6.30
CA GLN A 188 0.29 -12.31 6.18
C GLN A 188 1.35 -13.28 5.63
N GLY A 189 2.53 -12.79 5.24
CA GLY A 189 3.61 -13.60 4.66
C GLY A 189 3.37 -14.06 3.22
N TRP A 190 2.37 -13.47 2.54
CA TRP A 190 2.07 -13.77 1.14
C TRP A 190 2.99 -13.02 0.17
N ALA A 191 3.43 -11.82 0.52
CA ALA A 191 4.33 -11.01 -0.28
C ALA A 191 5.51 -10.49 0.54
N GLN A 192 6.55 -10.02 -0.15
CA GLN A 192 7.67 -9.27 0.43
C GLN A 192 8.06 -8.21 -0.57
N LEU A 193 8.02 -6.95 -0.15
CA LEU A 193 8.42 -5.78 -0.91
C LEU A 193 9.84 -5.38 -0.52
N THR A 194 10.67 -5.12 -1.53
CA THR A 194 12.03 -4.60 -1.33
C THR A 194 12.23 -3.40 -2.24
N ARG A 195 12.66 -2.28 -1.67
CA ARG A 195 13.08 -1.09 -2.43
C ARG A 195 14.53 -1.25 -2.86
N LEU A 196 14.84 -0.94 -4.11
CA LEU A 196 16.21 -0.74 -4.54
C LEU A 196 16.67 0.65 -4.08
N GLU A 197 17.63 0.70 -3.16
CA GLU A 197 18.13 1.94 -2.55
C GLU A 197 18.73 2.93 -3.57
N GLN A 198 19.41 2.40 -4.59
CA GLN A 198 20.00 3.20 -5.66
C GLN A 198 19.47 2.66 -7.00
N PRO A 199 18.65 3.41 -7.74
CA PRO A 199 18.03 2.93 -8.98
C PRO A 199 19.01 2.97 -10.18
N THR A 200 20.21 2.45 -9.98
CA THR A 200 21.25 2.32 -11.02
C THR A 200 21.29 0.90 -11.59
N ILE A 201 21.72 0.73 -12.85
CA ILE A 201 21.92 -0.60 -13.45
C ILE A 201 22.84 -1.47 -12.61
N LYS A 202 23.94 -0.90 -12.08
CA LYS A 202 24.91 -1.64 -11.28
C LYS A 202 24.29 -2.16 -9.98
N ALA A 203 23.51 -1.35 -9.29
CA ALA A 203 22.82 -1.75 -8.07
C ALA A 203 21.74 -2.79 -8.35
N LEU A 204 21.00 -2.66 -9.46
CA LEU A 204 20.01 -3.65 -9.88
C LEU A 204 20.65 -5.02 -10.12
N LEU A 205 21.73 -5.08 -10.90
CA LEU A 205 22.48 -6.32 -11.14
C LEU A 205 23.02 -6.91 -9.84
N HIS A 206 23.55 -6.07 -8.95
CA HIS A 206 24.01 -6.51 -7.64
C HIS A 206 22.86 -7.13 -6.83
N GLN A 207 21.71 -6.46 -6.72
CA GLN A 207 20.57 -6.96 -5.97
C GLN A 207 20.06 -8.30 -6.50
N LEU A 208 19.89 -8.43 -7.83
CA LEU A 208 19.40 -9.65 -8.48
C LEU A 208 20.38 -10.84 -8.37
N SER A 209 21.66 -10.59 -8.12
CA SER A 209 22.65 -11.66 -7.89
C SER A 209 22.68 -12.19 -6.45
N HIS A 210 22.13 -11.43 -5.49
CA HIS A 210 22.11 -11.81 -4.07
C HIS A 210 20.78 -12.43 -3.66
N GLU A 211 19.67 -11.96 -4.23
CA GLU A 211 18.34 -12.41 -3.89
C GLU A 211 17.49 -12.63 -5.13
N SER A 212 16.70 -13.71 -5.13
CA SER A 212 15.76 -14.01 -6.20
C SER A 212 14.46 -13.24 -6.01
N TYR A 213 13.98 -12.59 -7.07
CA TYR A 213 12.68 -11.93 -7.10
C TYR A 213 11.77 -12.58 -8.13
N GLN A 214 10.46 -12.51 -7.90
CA GLN A 214 9.45 -12.99 -8.85
C GLN A 214 8.85 -11.84 -9.65
N VAL A 215 8.74 -10.67 -9.01
CA VAL A 215 8.14 -9.47 -9.58
C VAL A 215 9.16 -8.33 -9.55
N PHE A 216 9.24 -7.60 -10.65
CA PHE A 216 9.94 -6.33 -10.73
C PHE A 216 8.93 -5.22 -11.03
N HIS A 217 8.87 -4.21 -10.18
CA HIS A 217 8.03 -3.03 -10.37
C HIS A 217 8.94 -1.82 -10.53
N ILE A 218 8.82 -1.11 -11.65
CA ILE A 218 9.53 0.15 -11.87
C ILE A 218 8.56 1.33 -11.98
N THR A 219 8.88 2.38 -11.23
CA THR A 219 8.31 3.71 -11.39
C THR A 219 9.41 4.65 -11.86
N GLY A 220 9.18 5.39 -12.95
CA GLY A 220 10.17 6.30 -13.49
C GLY A 220 9.77 6.90 -14.83
N HIS A 221 10.74 7.33 -15.62
CA HIS A 221 10.49 7.89 -16.95
C HIS A 221 10.68 6.85 -18.06
N GLY A 222 9.83 6.94 -19.08
CA GLY A 222 9.94 6.17 -20.30
C GLY A 222 10.08 7.09 -21.52
N THR A 223 10.80 6.62 -22.53
CA THR A 223 10.83 7.27 -23.85
C THR A 223 10.89 6.23 -24.97
N PHE A 224 10.60 6.67 -26.20
CA PHE A 224 10.68 5.82 -27.38
C PHE A 224 11.78 6.35 -28.29
N ASP A 225 12.76 5.51 -28.60
CA ASP A 225 13.79 5.83 -29.58
C ASP A 225 13.28 5.50 -30.98
N GLU A 226 12.96 6.54 -31.76
CA GLU A 226 12.49 6.41 -33.14
C GLU A 226 13.56 5.84 -34.08
N ALA A 227 14.86 6.01 -33.79
CA ALA A 227 15.92 5.53 -34.67
C ALA A 227 16.11 4.01 -34.57
N SER A 228 16.01 3.47 -33.36
CA SER A 228 16.14 2.03 -33.10
C SER A 228 14.79 1.29 -32.99
N GLU A 229 13.67 2.04 -33.04
CA GLU A 229 12.32 1.55 -32.77
C GLU A 229 12.20 0.83 -31.42
N GLN A 230 12.92 1.30 -30.39
CA GLN A 230 12.95 0.67 -29.07
C GLN A 230 12.27 1.52 -28.00
N GLY A 231 11.57 0.82 -27.09
CA GLY A 231 11.15 1.42 -25.83
C GLY A 231 12.35 1.52 -24.87
N VAL A 232 12.41 2.61 -24.13
CA VAL A 232 13.52 2.95 -23.23
C VAL A 232 12.96 3.31 -21.86
N VAL A 233 13.65 2.87 -20.82
CA VAL A 233 13.42 3.23 -19.42
C VAL A 233 14.62 4.05 -18.95
N LEU A 234 14.37 5.14 -18.23
CA LEU A 234 15.43 5.96 -17.65
C LEU A 234 15.66 5.53 -16.20
N LEU A 235 16.81 4.93 -15.95
CA LEU A 235 17.36 4.71 -14.62
C LEU A 235 18.28 5.88 -14.24
N GLU A 236 18.99 5.75 -13.12
CA GLU A 236 19.95 6.75 -12.68
C GLU A 236 21.39 6.28 -12.88
N THR A 237 22.25 7.22 -13.27
CA THR A 237 23.69 7.09 -13.16
C THR A 237 24.13 7.34 -11.71
N VAL A 238 25.40 7.08 -11.38
CA VAL A 238 25.96 7.38 -10.04
C VAL A 238 25.95 8.88 -9.70
N THR A 239 25.81 9.76 -10.68
CA THR A 239 25.67 11.22 -10.50
C THR A 239 24.22 11.67 -10.35
N GLY A 240 23.25 10.75 -10.51
CA GLY A 240 21.81 11.05 -10.44
C GLY A 240 21.22 11.62 -11.74
N GLU A 241 21.95 11.55 -12.85
CA GLU A 241 21.46 11.89 -14.20
C GLU A 241 20.88 10.65 -14.90
N SER A 242 20.15 10.85 -16.00
CA SER A 242 19.49 9.80 -16.76
C SER A 242 20.48 8.76 -17.28
N ASP A 243 20.25 7.49 -16.92
CA ASP A 243 20.88 6.32 -17.53
C ASP A 243 19.87 5.64 -18.47
N VAL A 244 20.20 5.59 -19.76
CA VAL A 244 19.29 5.15 -20.82
C VAL A 244 19.34 3.63 -20.93
N VAL A 245 18.25 2.96 -20.58
CA VAL A 245 18.15 1.50 -20.58
C VAL A 245 17.09 1.05 -21.58
N THR A 246 17.52 0.36 -22.65
CA THR A 246 16.58 -0.17 -23.65
C THR A 246 15.76 -1.33 -23.08
N GLY A 247 14.54 -1.53 -23.56
CA GLY A 247 13.70 -2.67 -23.16
C GLY A 247 14.33 -4.03 -23.47
N GLU A 248 15.18 -4.10 -24.50
CA GLU A 248 16.03 -5.27 -24.78
C GLU A 248 17.04 -5.55 -23.67
N THR A 249 17.77 -4.52 -23.24
CA THR A 249 18.76 -4.61 -22.15
C THR A 249 18.07 -4.97 -20.85
N LEU A 250 16.99 -4.26 -20.50
CA LEU A 250 16.20 -4.51 -19.31
C LEU A 250 15.62 -5.94 -19.32
N GLY A 251 15.10 -6.41 -20.45
CA GLY A 251 14.57 -7.77 -20.58
C GLY A 251 15.62 -8.86 -20.45
N THR A 252 16.86 -8.56 -20.83
CA THR A 252 18.00 -9.46 -20.63
C THR A 252 18.38 -9.53 -19.15
N ILE A 253 18.39 -8.38 -18.45
CA ILE A 253 18.69 -8.29 -17.01
C ILE A 253 17.61 -9.00 -16.18
N LEU A 254 16.34 -8.81 -16.53
CA LEU A 254 15.19 -9.35 -15.80
C LEU A 254 14.82 -10.78 -16.26
N ALA A 255 15.67 -11.43 -17.06
CA ALA A 255 15.46 -12.80 -17.47
C ALA A 255 15.39 -13.72 -16.25
N GLY A 256 14.29 -14.47 -16.11
CA GLY A 256 14.03 -15.36 -14.98
C GLY A 256 12.98 -14.85 -13.99
N LEU A 257 12.62 -13.56 -14.06
CA LEU A 257 11.45 -13.05 -13.33
C LEU A 257 10.15 -13.46 -14.02
N SER A 258 9.07 -13.52 -13.24
CA SER A 258 7.75 -13.97 -13.72
C SER A 258 6.85 -12.83 -14.16
N LEU A 259 7.01 -11.65 -13.55
CA LEU A 259 6.21 -10.46 -13.84
C LEU A 259 7.06 -9.19 -13.80
N VAL A 260 6.84 -8.32 -14.77
CA VAL A 260 7.35 -6.93 -14.75
C VAL A 260 6.17 -5.96 -14.77
N VAL A 261 6.19 -4.93 -13.92
CA VAL A 261 5.22 -3.85 -13.89
C VAL A 261 5.93 -2.54 -14.25
N LEU A 262 5.51 -1.92 -15.35
CA LEU A 262 6.03 -0.67 -15.89
C LEU A 262 5.04 0.46 -15.57
N ASN A 263 5.38 1.28 -14.58
CA ASN A 263 4.68 2.52 -14.25
C ASN A 263 5.54 3.71 -14.69
N LEU A 264 5.54 3.99 -16.00
CA LEU A 264 6.42 5.00 -16.59
C LEU A 264 5.65 6.26 -16.98
N CYS A 265 6.19 7.41 -16.60
CA CYS A 265 5.74 8.74 -17.02
C CYS A 265 6.48 9.20 -18.29
N GLU A 266 5.98 10.28 -18.91
CA GLU A 266 6.65 10.87 -20.06
C GLU A 266 7.97 11.52 -19.66
N GLY A 267 9.07 11.03 -20.22
CA GLY A 267 10.34 11.77 -20.22
C GLY A 267 10.26 12.99 -21.13
N ALA A 268 11.25 13.90 -21.04
CA ALA A 268 11.24 15.19 -21.74
C ALA A 268 11.23 15.14 -23.29
N SER A 269 11.17 13.97 -23.93
CA SER A 269 11.46 13.82 -25.38
C SER A 269 10.58 12.83 -26.17
N GLY A 270 9.49 12.25 -25.64
CA GLY A 270 8.76 11.23 -26.42
C GLY A 270 7.36 10.82 -25.95
N SER A 271 6.70 10.00 -26.77
CA SER A 271 5.36 9.44 -26.51
C SER A 271 5.44 8.18 -25.63
N THR A 272 4.91 8.27 -24.42
CA THR A 272 5.00 7.21 -23.40
C THR A 272 4.19 5.98 -23.74
N THR A 273 3.04 6.13 -24.39
CA THR A 273 2.23 4.99 -24.81
C THR A 273 2.98 4.08 -25.79
N ARG A 274 3.73 4.67 -26.73
CA ARG A 274 4.54 3.91 -27.70
C ARG A 274 5.75 3.29 -27.01
N ALA A 275 6.41 4.03 -26.12
CA ALA A 275 7.51 3.53 -25.30
C ALA A 275 7.10 2.30 -24.47
N LEU A 276 6.01 2.40 -23.72
CA LEU A 276 5.49 1.34 -22.87
C LEU A 276 5.11 0.08 -23.65
N ALA A 277 4.39 0.23 -24.78
CA ALA A 277 4.02 -0.90 -25.61
C ALA A 277 5.26 -1.61 -26.18
N ALA A 278 6.23 -0.84 -26.68
CA ALA A 278 7.49 -1.38 -27.21
C ALA A 278 8.32 -2.06 -26.12
N THR A 279 8.50 -1.43 -24.96
CA THR A 279 9.24 -2.00 -23.82
C THR A 279 8.57 -3.29 -23.35
N ALA A 280 7.24 -3.31 -23.18
CA ALA A 280 6.52 -4.51 -22.75
C ALA A 280 6.68 -5.67 -23.74
N GLU A 281 6.56 -5.41 -25.04
CA GLU A 281 6.77 -6.44 -26.05
C GLU A 281 8.23 -6.95 -26.06
N GLN A 282 9.21 -6.07 -25.94
CA GLN A 282 10.63 -6.44 -25.87
C GLN A 282 10.94 -7.32 -24.64
N LEU A 283 10.40 -6.99 -23.47
CA LEU A 283 10.53 -7.80 -22.25
C LEU A 283 9.92 -9.21 -22.44
N ILE A 284 8.72 -9.29 -23.02
CA ILE A 284 8.06 -10.56 -23.34
C ILE A 284 8.90 -11.39 -24.33
N GLN A 285 9.45 -10.71 -25.35
CA GLN A 285 10.34 -11.34 -26.31
C GLN A 285 11.62 -11.87 -25.65
N ARG A 286 12.15 -11.20 -24.62
CA ARG A 286 13.34 -11.63 -23.88
C ARG A 286 13.10 -12.72 -22.84
N GLY A 287 11.85 -13.10 -22.61
CA GLY A 287 11.52 -14.28 -21.81
C GLY A 287 10.64 -14.01 -20.59
N VAL A 288 10.37 -12.74 -20.28
CA VAL A 288 9.45 -12.39 -19.18
C VAL A 288 8.07 -12.97 -19.49
N PRO A 289 7.47 -13.79 -18.60
CA PRO A 289 6.18 -14.44 -18.87
C PRO A 289 4.99 -13.48 -19.00
N ALA A 290 4.98 -12.40 -18.20
CA ALA A 290 3.94 -11.37 -18.21
C ALA A 290 4.52 -9.98 -17.91
N VAL A 291 3.96 -8.95 -18.54
CA VAL A 291 4.29 -7.54 -18.29
C VAL A 291 3.01 -6.74 -18.16
N ILE A 292 2.93 -5.89 -17.14
CA ILE A 292 1.89 -4.87 -17.00
C ILE A 292 2.49 -3.53 -17.38
N ALA A 293 1.83 -2.78 -18.26
CA ALA A 293 2.24 -1.44 -18.66
C ALA A 293 1.10 -0.45 -18.38
N MET A 294 1.36 0.59 -17.59
CA MET A 294 0.37 1.61 -17.26
C MET A 294 0.27 2.64 -18.38
N GLN A 295 -0.71 2.54 -19.28
CA GLN A 295 -0.77 3.39 -20.48
C GLN A 295 -1.09 4.87 -20.22
N ALA A 296 -1.41 5.21 -18.97
CA ALA A 296 -1.56 6.55 -18.43
C ALA A 296 -1.33 6.49 -16.90
N THR A 297 -1.29 7.64 -16.23
CA THR A 297 -1.14 7.72 -14.77
C THR A 297 -2.46 7.43 -14.07
N LEU A 298 -2.42 6.59 -13.04
CA LEU A 298 -3.54 6.42 -12.09
C LEU A 298 -3.49 7.53 -11.04
N SER A 299 -4.65 7.99 -10.56
CA SER A 299 -4.71 8.74 -9.31
C SER A 299 -4.17 7.93 -8.13
N ASP A 300 -3.66 8.58 -7.09
CA ASP A 300 -3.08 7.92 -5.92
C ASP A 300 -4.04 6.90 -5.28
N GLU A 301 -5.33 7.24 -5.17
CA GLU A 301 -6.37 6.36 -4.63
C GLU A 301 -6.54 5.09 -5.49
N SER A 302 -6.54 5.25 -6.81
CA SER A 302 -6.64 4.14 -7.76
C SER A 302 -5.36 3.33 -7.85
N ALA A 303 -4.18 3.96 -7.74
CA ALA A 303 -2.89 3.27 -7.69
C ALA A 303 -2.81 2.37 -6.45
N LEU A 304 -3.23 2.87 -5.28
CA LEU A 304 -3.33 2.11 -4.04
C LEU A 304 -4.28 0.93 -4.20
N LEU A 305 -5.52 1.18 -4.66
CA LEU A 305 -6.53 0.14 -4.82
C LEU A 305 -6.10 -0.93 -5.85
N PHE A 306 -5.52 -0.51 -6.98
CA PHE A 306 -4.99 -1.42 -7.99
C PHE A 306 -3.89 -2.30 -7.40
N ALA A 307 -2.86 -1.70 -6.77
CA ALA A 307 -1.73 -2.44 -6.22
C ALA A 307 -2.18 -3.42 -5.13
N GLU A 308 -3.07 -2.98 -4.23
CA GLU A 308 -3.60 -3.82 -3.14
C GLU A 308 -4.30 -5.05 -3.72
N LYS A 309 -5.25 -4.85 -4.64
CA LYS A 309 -6.04 -5.96 -5.21
C LYS A 309 -5.20 -6.86 -6.10
N PHE A 310 -4.40 -6.27 -6.99
CA PHE A 310 -3.61 -7.02 -7.95
C PHE A 310 -2.56 -7.90 -7.25
N TYR A 311 -1.71 -7.31 -6.40
CA TYR A 311 -0.63 -8.06 -5.77
C TYR A 311 -1.14 -9.06 -4.76
N TYR A 312 -2.21 -8.76 -4.00
CA TYR A 312 -2.79 -9.71 -3.07
C TYR A 312 -3.31 -10.97 -3.80
N ARG A 313 -4.08 -10.80 -4.88
CA ARG A 313 -4.60 -11.93 -5.67
C ARG A 313 -3.47 -12.73 -6.30
N LEU A 314 -2.50 -12.05 -6.91
CA LEU A 314 -1.34 -12.68 -7.51
C LEU A 314 -0.55 -13.51 -6.47
N ALA A 315 -0.32 -12.95 -5.28
CA ALA A 315 0.38 -13.64 -4.20
C ALA A 315 -0.36 -14.86 -3.65
N GLN A 316 -1.69 -14.89 -3.78
CA GLN A 316 -2.52 -16.05 -3.47
C GLN A 316 -2.51 -17.14 -4.57
N GLY A 317 -1.78 -16.93 -5.66
CA GLY A 317 -1.65 -17.89 -6.75
C GLY A 317 -2.77 -17.85 -7.78
N ASP A 318 -3.58 -16.78 -7.81
CA ASP A 318 -4.50 -16.54 -8.92
C ASP A 318 -3.74 -16.35 -10.24
N LEU A 319 -4.41 -16.67 -11.34
CA LEU A 319 -3.89 -16.38 -12.69
C LEU A 319 -3.68 -14.86 -12.83
N VAL A 320 -2.59 -14.44 -13.48
CA VAL A 320 -2.23 -13.01 -13.57
C VAL A 320 -3.32 -12.18 -14.25
N ASP A 321 -4.01 -12.76 -15.22
CA ASP A 321 -5.08 -12.11 -15.96
C ASP A 321 -6.41 -12.09 -15.21
N LYS A 322 -6.65 -13.07 -14.33
CA LYS A 322 -7.73 -13.01 -13.35
C LYS A 322 -7.48 -11.91 -12.32
N ALA A 323 -6.25 -11.84 -11.77
CA ALA A 323 -5.86 -10.78 -10.84
C ALA A 323 -5.99 -9.39 -11.48
N MET A 324 -5.63 -9.26 -12.76
CA MET A 324 -5.85 -8.04 -13.54
C MET A 324 -7.34 -7.69 -13.66
N GLY A 325 -8.20 -8.64 -14.04
CA GLY A 325 -9.65 -8.42 -14.15
C GLY A 325 -10.28 -7.96 -12.83
N GLU A 326 -9.91 -8.59 -11.72
CA GLU A 326 -10.39 -8.20 -10.38
C GLU A 326 -9.89 -6.80 -9.98
N ALA A 327 -8.65 -6.45 -10.31
CA ALA A 327 -8.13 -5.10 -10.06
C ALA A 327 -8.86 -4.04 -10.91
N ARG A 328 -9.13 -4.30 -12.18
CA ARG A 328 -9.94 -3.40 -13.04
C ARG A 328 -11.36 -3.23 -12.52
N LEU A 329 -11.97 -4.31 -12.04
CA LEU A 329 -13.31 -4.24 -11.44
C LEU A 329 -13.31 -3.41 -10.15
N ALA A 330 -12.25 -3.52 -9.33
CA ALA A 330 -12.10 -2.69 -8.14
C ALA A 330 -12.00 -1.21 -8.50
N LEU A 331 -11.18 -0.84 -9.49
CA LEU A 331 -11.09 0.53 -10.01
C LEU A 331 -12.46 1.03 -10.52
N TYR A 332 -13.17 0.21 -11.28
CA TYR A 332 -14.50 0.57 -11.77
C TYR A 332 -15.53 0.76 -10.64
N SER A 333 -15.37 0.06 -9.51
CA SER A 333 -16.28 0.21 -8.36
C SER A 333 -16.22 1.60 -7.70
N GLN A 334 -15.12 2.34 -7.91
CA GLN A 334 -15.02 3.77 -7.57
C GLN A 334 -15.79 4.60 -8.59
N GLN A 335 -17.10 4.75 -8.35
CA GLN A 335 -17.99 5.64 -9.13
C GLN A 335 -18.06 5.33 -10.64
N GLY A 336 -17.81 4.09 -11.06
CA GLY A 336 -17.88 3.71 -12.48
C GLY A 336 -16.69 4.21 -13.31
N ASN A 337 -15.51 4.37 -12.68
CA ASN A 337 -14.32 4.93 -13.31
C ASN A 337 -13.67 3.98 -14.34
N ILE A 338 -14.33 3.84 -15.49
CA ILE A 338 -13.81 3.06 -16.63
C ILE A 338 -12.51 3.65 -17.18
N VAL A 339 -12.32 4.97 -17.07
CA VAL A 339 -11.12 5.65 -17.56
C VAL A 339 -9.88 5.08 -16.87
N GLU A 340 -9.88 4.95 -15.55
CA GLU A 340 -8.72 4.38 -14.85
C GLU A 340 -8.69 2.84 -14.92
N ALA A 341 -9.86 2.18 -14.95
CA ALA A 341 -9.90 0.72 -15.09
C ALA A 341 -9.30 0.21 -16.41
N GLY A 342 -9.29 1.03 -17.46
CA GLY A 342 -8.65 0.71 -18.74
C GLY A 342 -7.13 0.96 -18.78
N ILE A 343 -6.54 1.64 -17.79
CA ILE A 343 -5.12 2.04 -17.81
C ILE A 343 -4.15 0.86 -17.77
N PRO A 344 -4.31 -0.14 -16.88
CA PRO A 344 -3.34 -1.24 -16.80
C PRO A 344 -3.46 -2.17 -18.02
N VAL A 345 -2.39 -2.31 -18.79
CA VAL A 345 -2.33 -3.17 -19.99
C VAL A 345 -1.52 -4.43 -19.70
N LEU A 346 -2.15 -5.60 -19.81
CA LEU A 346 -1.50 -6.89 -19.58
C LEU A 346 -1.00 -7.52 -20.89
N HIS A 347 0.33 -7.63 -21.00
CA HIS A 347 1.02 -8.39 -22.03
C HIS A 347 1.44 -9.75 -21.47
N MET A 348 1.23 -10.82 -22.23
CA MET A 348 1.51 -12.18 -21.80
C MET A 348 2.13 -13.02 -22.92
N ARG A 349 2.99 -13.95 -22.51
CA ARG A 349 3.32 -15.15 -23.29
C ARG A 349 3.04 -16.45 -22.54
N ALA A 350 2.79 -16.37 -21.23
CA ALA A 350 2.25 -17.48 -20.45
C ALA A 350 0.90 -17.92 -21.08
N PRO A 351 0.77 -19.18 -21.53
CA PRO A 351 -0.38 -19.60 -22.34
C PRO A 351 -1.70 -19.62 -21.57
N ASP A 352 -1.64 -19.80 -20.26
CA ASP A 352 -2.77 -20.02 -19.36
C ASP A 352 -2.87 -18.97 -18.23
N GLY A 353 -1.95 -18.00 -18.17
CA GLY A 353 -1.90 -16.98 -17.12
C GLY A 353 -1.37 -17.47 -15.78
N GLN A 354 -0.94 -18.73 -15.65
CA GLN A 354 -0.37 -19.24 -14.41
C GLN A 354 1.11 -18.82 -14.33
N LEU A 355 1.43 -17.88 -13.44
CA LEU A 355 2.80 -17.47 -13.17
C LEU A 355 3.44 -18.30 -12.05
N PHE A 356 2.67 -18.62 -11.02
CA PHE A 356 3.16 -19.29 -9.82
C PHE A 356 2.39 -20.57 -9.52
N GLU A 357 3.08 -21.68 -9.31
CA GLU A 357 2.53 -22.87 -8.68
C GLU A 357 2.79 -22.77 -7.17
N MET A 358 1.84 -22.16 -6.46
CA MET A 358 1.96 -21.94 -5.02
C MET A 358 1.93 -23.27 -4.26
N SER A 359 2.96 -23.50 -3.44
CA SER A 359 3.09 -24.66 -2.56
C SER A 359 3.04 -24.24 -1.09
N GLY A 360 2.11 -24.83 -0.34
CA GLY A 360 1.89 -24.49 1.07
C GLY A 360 1.16 -23.17 1.31
N ASN A 361 0.82 -22.92 2.57
CA ASN A 361 0.45 -21.59 3.05
C ASN A 361 1.72 -20.81 3.40
N PRO A 362 1.65 -19.48 3.57
CA PRO A 362 2.73 -18.73 4.17
C PRO A 362 3.22 -19.45 5.42
N PRO A 363 4.55 -19.55 5.63
CA PRO A 363 5.05 -20.10 6.87
C PRO A 363 4.38 -19.32 8.00
N ALA A 364 3.71 -20.05 8.90
CA ALA A 364 3.12 -19.44 10.09
C ALA A 364 4.24 -18.62 10.74
N LYS A 365 4.02 -17.31 10.93
CA LYS A 365 4.98 -16.49 11.65
C LYS A 365 5.29 -17.20 12.98
N PRO A 366 6.56 -17.20 13.44
CA PRO A 366 6.89 -17.67 14.78
C PRO A 366 5.96 -16.99 15.80
N MET A 367 5.80 -17.55 17.02
CA MET A 367 5.06 -16.87 18.09
C MET A 367 5.84 -15.65 18.63
N SER A 368 6.29 -14.78 17.74
CA SER A 368 7.06 -13.58 18.01
C SER A 368 6.16 -12.35 18.21
N HIS A 369 4.83 -12.48 18.17
CA HIS A 369 3.88 -11.39 18.39
C HIS A 369 2.63 -11.86 19.16
N LEU A 370 2.18 -11.09 20.16
CA LEU A 370 1.00 -11.41 20.99
C LEU A 370 0.15 -10.16 21.24
N PRO A 371 -1.20 -10.24 21.23
CA PRO A 371 -2.05 -9.13 21.67
C PRO A 371 -1.95 -8.92 23.18
N PHE A 372 -2.07 -7.68 23.60
CA PHE A 372 -2.18 -7.27 24.99
C PHE A 372 -3.20 -6.14 25.12
N VAL A 373 -4.28 -6.37 25.86
CA VAL A 373 -5.39 -5.40 25.96
C VAL A 373 -5.23 -4.55 27.22
N ILE A 374 -5.29 -3.22 27.08
CA ILE A 374 -5.23 -2.28 28.21
C ILE A 374 -6.57 -1.55 28.29
N GLU A 375 -7.32 -1.81 29.35
CA GLU A 375 -8.63 -1.21 29.61
C GLU A 375 -8.65 -0.62 31.02
N VAL A 376 -8.78 0.71 31.13
CA VAL A 376 -8.86 1.40 32.41
C VAL A 376 -10.05 2.38 32.40
N GLY A 377 -11.02 2.13 33.27
CA GLY A 377 -12.15 3.01 33.53
C GLY A 377 -13.39 2.79 32.64
N GLN A 378 -13.54 1.60 32.04
CA GLN A 378 -14.70 1.17 31.26
C GLN A 378 -15.35 -0.09 31.84
N SER A 379 -16.54 -0.41 31.33
CA SER A 379 -17.29 -1.57 31.77
C SER A 379 -16.67 -2.89 31.33
N ALA A 380 -16.97 -3.97 32.05
CA ALA A 380 -16.62 -5.34 31.65
C ALA A 380 -17.13 -5.72 30.24
N GLY A 381 -18.23 -5.13 29.79
CA GLY A 381 -18.75 -5.30 28.43
C GLY A 381 -17.80 -4.72 27.38
N LYS A 382 -17.32 -3.49 27.61
CA LYS A 382 -16.41 -2.83 26.67
C LYS A 382 -15.06 -3.53 26.58
N TYR A 383 -14.55 -4.04 27.70
CA TYR A 383 -13.37 -4.89 27.72
C TYR A 383 -13.51 -6.14 26.84
N ARG A 384 -14.67 -6.83 26.90
CA ARG A 384 -14.91 -8.02 26.07
C ARG A 384 -14.94 -7.70 24.58
N GLU A 385 -15.54 -6.57 24.19
CA GLU A 385 -15.51 -6.09 22.80
C GLU A 385 -14.07 -5.87 22.33
N MET A 386 -13.24 -5.17 23.13
CA MET A 386 -11.83 -4.94 22.81
C MET A 386 -11.04 -6.24 22.61
N VAL A 387 -11.30 -7.27 23.44
CA VAL A 387 -10.63 -8.58 23.30
C VAL A 387 -11.02 -9.26 21.99
N VAL A 388 -12.28 -9.17 21.57
CA VAL A 388 -12.72 -9.74 20.28
C VAL A 388 -12.04 -9.02 19.12
N GLU A 389 -12.10 -7.68 19.10
CA GLU A 389 -11.48 -6.87 18.04
C GLU A 389 -9.96 -7.10 17.94
N ALA A 390 -9.27 -7.18 19.09
CA ALA A 390 -7.84 -7.47 19.13
C ALA A 390 -7.52 -8.84 18.51
N ASN A 391 -8.33 -9.87 18.80
CA ASN A 391 -8.13 -11.20 18.26
C ASN A 391 -8.41 -11.26 16.75
N GLU A 392 -9.47 -10.59 16.28
CA GLU A 392 -9.77 -10.48 14.85
C GLU A 392 -8.63 -9.81 14.11
N ARG A 393 -8.10 -8.70 14.65
CA ARG A 393 -6.96 -8.00 14.07
C ARG A 393 -5.72 -8.88 14.01
N MET A 394 -5.39 -9.58 15.09
CA MET A 394 -4.26 -10.52 15.10
C MET A 394 -4.48 -11.68 14.11
N GLY A 395 -5.72 -12.14 13.93
CA GLY A 395 -6.10 -13.11 12.92
C GLY A 395 -5.79 -12.64 11.50
N VAL A 396 -6.19 -11.42 11.15
CA VAL A 396 -5.90 -10.79 9.86
C VAL A 396 -4.39 -10.67 9.61
N LEU A 397 -3.60 -10.44 10.66
CA LEU A 397 -2.13 -10.35 10.58
C LEU A 397 -1.41 -11.71 10.47
N GLY A 398 -2.16 -12.82 10.36
CA GLY A 398 -1.57 -14.16 10.27
C GLY A 398 -1.10 -14.72 11.61
N TYR A 399 -1.41 -14.06 12.73
CA TYR A 399 -1.16 -14.57 14.08
C TYR A 399 -2.35 -15.40 14.64
N GLY A 400 -3.39 -15.63 13.84
CA GLY A 400 -4.58 -16.38 14.23
C GLY A 400 -4.35 -17.89 14.40
N GLY A 401 -5.07 -18.53 15.34
CA GLY A 401 -5.23 -19.98 15.43
C GLY A 401 -4.32 -20.75 16.41
N LYS A 402 -3.13 -20.25 16.76
CA LYS A 402 -2.29 -20.82 17.84
C LYS A 402 -2.35 -20.04 19.16
N LEU A 403 -2.67 -18.75 19.07
CA LEU A 403 -2.87 -17.83 20.20
C LEU A 403 -4.12 -18.15 21.03
N ALA A 404 -5.14 -18.74 20.40
CA ALA A 404 -6.47 -19.00 20.96
C ALA A 404 -6.50 -20.01 22.14
N LYS A 405 -5.36 -20.54 22.58
CA LYS A 405 -5.27 -21.42 23.75
C LYS A 405 -4.51 -20.84 24.95
N TRP A 406 -3.85 -19.67 24.87
CA TRP A 406 -2.57 -19.56 25.60
C TRP A 406 -2.26 -18.42 26.56
N VAL A 407 -3.09 -17.43 26.85
CA VAL A 407 -2.76 -16.61 28.03
C VAL A 407 -4.03 -16.37 28.79
N ASP A 408 -4.08 -16.82 30.05
CA ASP A 408 -5.11 -16.46 31.01
C ASP A 408 -5.48 -15.01 30.74
N GLN A 409 -6.76 -14.67 30.50
CA GLN A 409 -7.13 -13.32 30.07
C GLN A 409 -6.59 -12.26 31.02
N GLU A 410 -6.28 -12.62 32.27
CA GLU A 410 -5.57 -11.81 33.23
C GLU A 410 -4.08 -11.56 32.90
N ALA A 411 -3.32 -12.51 32.37
CA ALA A 411 -1.89 -12.33 32.10
C ALA A 411 -1.59 -11.54 30.80
N ALA A 412 -2.50 -11.55 29.82
CA ALA A 412 -2.37 -10.78 28.56
C ALA A 412 -3.27 -9.54 28.52
N SER A 413 -3.71 -9.04 29.67
CA SER A 413 -4.42 -7.77 29.75
C SER A 413 -4.05 -6.99 31.01
N LEU A 414 -4.27 -5.68 30.98
CA LEU A 414 -4.34 -4.84 32.15
C LEU A 414 -5.75 -4.25 32.20
N ARG A 415 -6.49 -4.59 33.26
CA ARG A 415 -7.87 -4.15 33.44
C ARG A 415 -8.07 -3.48 34.79
N HIS A 416 -8.77 -2.34 34.81
CA HIS A 416 -9.22 -1.68 36.02
C HIS A 416 -10.56 -0.96 35.83
N ASP A 417 -11.51 -1.16 36.75
CA ASP A 417 -12.84 -0.56 36.82
C ASP A 417 -13.14 -0.37 38.32
N PRO A 418 -13.43 0.85 38.85
CA PRO A 418 -14.00 2.05 38.22
C PRO A 418 -13.03 3.04 37.54
N LYS A 419 -13.57 4.14 37.00
CA LYS A 419 -12.79 5.28 36.49
C LYS A 419 -11.90 5.86 37.59
N LEU A 420 -10.66 6.18 37.22
CA LEU A 420 -9.70 6.83 38.11
C LEU A 420 -10.15 8.25 38.46
N THR A 421 -9.86 8.65 39.69
CA THR A 421 -9.96 10.02 40.18
C THR A 421 -8.58 10.68 40.22
N PRO A 422 -8.48 12.03 40.29
CA PRO A 422 -7.21 12.72 40.33
C PRO A 422 -6.25 12.31 41.46
N LYS A 423 -6.78 11.86 42.60
CA LYS A 423 -5.98 11.55 43.81
C LYS A 423 -5.74 10.07 44.03
N ASP A 424 -6.13 9.22 43.10
CA ASP A 424 -6.01 7.77 43.28
C ASP A 424 -4.53 7.35 43.30
N PRO A 425 -4.07 6.58 44.29
CA PRO A 425 -2.71 6.02 44.26
C PRO A 425 -2.51 5.03 43.08
N LEU A 426 -3.62 4.54 42.51
CA LEU A 426 -3.68 3.58 41.42
C LEU A 426 -2.97 4.04 40.14
N TRP A 427 -2.84 5.36 39.90
CA TRP A 427 -2.08 5.87 38.74
C TRP A 427 -0.68 5.27 38.68
N LYS A 428 -0.01 5.14 39.82
CA LYS A 428 1.32 4.55 39.92
C LYS A 428 1.29 3.01 39.92
N GLU A 429 0.36 2.42 40.64
CA GLU A 429 0.23 0.95 40.77
C GLU A 429 -0.07 0.29 39.42
N LEU A 430 -0.85 0.94 38.56
CA LEU A 430 -1.16 0.45 37.22
C LEU A 430 0.08 0.45 36.31
N ILE A 431 0.97 1.44 36.43
CA ILE A 431 2.25 1.46 35.70
C ILE A 431 3.15 0.30 36.12
N GLN A 432 3.23 0.03 37.42
CA GLN A 432 4.00 -1.10 37.96
C GLN A 432 3.41 -2.45 37.51
N THR A 433 2.08 -2.57 37.55
CA THR A 433 1.35 -3.75 37.07
C THR A 433 1.60 -3.99 35.58
N PHE A 434 1.55 -2.94 34.77
CA PHE A 434 1.87 -3.00 33.35
C PHE A 434 3.29 -3.52 33.11
N ASP A 435 4.29 -2.96 33.79
CA ASP A 435 5.67 -3.40 33.64
C ASP A 435 5.88 -4.86 34.02
N ALA A 436 5.26 -5.31 35.12
CA ALA A 436 5.31 -6.70 35.55
C ALA A 436 4.72 -7.64 34.49
N LYS A 437 3.55 -7.32 33.93
CA LYS A 437 2.89 -8.14 32.90
C LYS A 437 3.64 -8.13 31.57
N ILE A 438 4.13 -6.98 31.11
CA ILE A 438 4.94 -6.94 29.87
C ILE A 438 6.26 -7.69 30.06
N SER A 439 6.85 -7.64 31.25
CA SER A 439 8.07 -8.38 31.56
C SER A 439 7.83 -9.90 31.58
N SER A 440 6.67 -10.36 32.03
CA SER A 440 6.34 -11.80 32.03
C SER A 440 6.16 -12.34 30.61
N LEU A 441 5.54 -11.58 29.69
CA LEU A 441 5.41 -11.97 28.28
C LEU A 441 6.76 -12.25 27.60
N ARG A 442 7.83 -11.58 28.04
CA ARG A 442 9.18 -11.77 27.49
C ARG A 442 9.87 -13.02 27.99
N GLN A 443 9.39 -13.59 29.08
CA GLN A 443 9.87 -14.87 29.59
C GLN A 443 9.30 -16.04 28.79
N LEU A 444 8.30 -15.79 27.94
CA LEU A 444 7.78 -16.79 27.02
C LEU A 444 8.82 -17.19 25.95
N PRO A 445 8.74 -18.43 25.43
CA PRO A 445 9.51 -18.84 24.26
C PRO A 445 9.35 -17.83 23.11
N ASP A 446 10.41 -17.64 22.32
CA ASP A 446 10.46 -16.71 21.18
C ASP A 446 10.39 -15.20 21.52
N ARG A 447 10.28 -14.83 22.81
CA ARG A 447 10.30 -13.44 23.30
C ARG A 447 9.36 -12.51 22.50
N PRO A 448 8.05 -12.78 22.54
CA PRO A 448 7.08 -12.11 21.69
C PRO A 448 7.06 -10.59 21.88
N VAL A 449 6.87 -9.89 20.77
CA VAL A 449 6.55 -8.47 20.70
C VAL A 449 5.07 -8.28 21.09
N PRO A 450 4.77 -7.50 22.14
CA PRO A 450 3.40 -7.22 22.51
C PRO A 450 2.75 -6.21 21.55
N HIS A 451 1.52 -6.50 21.14
CA HIS A 451 0.61 -5.63 20.39
C HIS A 451 -0.38 -5.02 21.38
N LEU A 452 -0.18 -3.77 21.78
CA LEU A 452 -0.99 -3.10 22.80
C LEU A 452 -2.24 -2.47 22.20
N PHE A 453 -3.41 -2.89 22.66
CA PHE A 453 -4.70 -2.30 22.31
C PHE A 453 -5.11 -1.37 23.46
N LEU A 454 -5.07 -0.06 23.22
CA LEU A 454 -5.20 0.94 24.28
C LEU A 454 -6.64 1.44 24.45
N ASN A 455 -7.13 1.45 25.69
CA ASN A 455 -8.31 2.21 26.12
C ASN A 455 -8.12 2.61 27.59
N CYS A 456 -7.38 3.68 27.80
CA CYS A 456 -7.02 4.17 29.12
C CYS A 456 -6.87 5.70 29.09
N PRO A 457 -6.81 6.36 30.25
CA PRO A 457 -6.44 7.78 30.30
C PRO A 457 -5.09 8.06 29.62
N VAL A 458 -5.01 9.19 28.91
CA VAL A 458 -3.83 9.55 28.10
C VAL A 458 -2.54 9.69 28.93
N ALA A 459 -2.65 10.15 30.19
CA ALA A 459 -1.51 10.20 31.10
C ALA A 459 -0.96 8.81 31.45
N LEU A 460 -1.83 7.78 31.56
CA LEU A 460 -1.38 6.40 31.73
C LEU A 460 -0.70 5.87 30.47
N ALA A 461 -1.25 6.14 29.28
CA ALA A 461 -0.62 5.74 28.02
C ALA A 461 0.82 6.29 27.91
N MET A 462 1.02 7.57 28.24
CA MET A 462 2.35 8.18 28.28
C MET A 462 3.25 7.56 29.35
N GLY A 463 2.73 7.31 30.55
CA GLY A 463 3.47 6.64 31.63
C GLY A 463 3.89 5.21 31.25
N PHE A 464 3.02 4.43 30.60
CA PHE A 464 3.33 3.09 30.10
C PHE A 464 4.47 3.15 29.08
N GLY A 465 4.40 4.09 28.13
CA GLY A 465 5.48 4.33 27.17
C GLY A 465 6.81 4.67 27.85
N ALA A 466 6.80 5.60 28.80
CA ALA A 466 8.00 6.01 29.54
C ALA A 466 8.61 4.86 30.35
N ARG A 467 7.77 4.00 30.96
CA ARG A 467 8.21 2.81 31.68
C ARG A 467 8.84 1.78 30.76
N LEU A 468 8.25 1.58 29.58
CA LEU A 468 8.68 0.59 28.60
C LEU A 468 10.01 1.00 27.96
N SER A 469 10.16 2.28 27.62
CA SER A 469 11.33 2.89 26.97
C SER A 469 11.66 2.27 25.59
N ILE A 470 12.55 2.91 24.82
CA ILE A 470 12.94 2.45 23.48
C ILE A 470 13.70 1.12 23.44
N PHE A 471 14.09 0.55 24.58
CA PHE A 471 14.80 -0.72 24.64
C PHE A 471 13.90 -1.94 24.42
N ARG A 472 12.59 -1.72 24.37
CA ARG A 472 11.59 -2.76 24.43
C ARG A 472 10.70 -2.68 23.16
N PRO A 473 10.71 -3.70 22.27
CA PRO A 473 9.86 -3.69 21.09
C PRO A 473 8.38 -3.79 21.48
N VAL A 474 7.52 -3.12 20.70
CA VAL A 474 6.07 -3.05 20.91
C VAL A 474 5.38 -2.58 19.64
N VAL A 475 4.12 -2.98 19.45
CA VAL A 475 3.22 -2.41 18.43
C VAL A 475 2.03 -1.80 19.15
N ILE A 476 1.58 -0.61 18.76
CA ILE A 476 0.49 0.13 19.41
C ILE A 476 -0.69 0.23 18.48
N TYR A 477 -1.86 -0.10 19.00
CA TYR A 477 -3.15 0.05 18.34
C TYR A 477 -3.98 1.11 19.07
N ASP A 478 -4.58 1.99 18.28
CA ASP A 478 -5.50 3.03 18.76
C ASP A 478 -6.89 2.82 18.15
N PHE A 479 -7.92 3.26 18.85
CA PHE A 479 -9.30 3.10 18.40
C PHE A 479 -9.68 4.27 17.50
N ASP A 480 -9.99 3.99 16.24
CA ASP A 480 -10.30 5.03 15.26
C ASP A 480 -11.78 5.47 15.30
N LEU A 481 -12.10 6.55 14.58
CA LEU A 481 -13.48 7.01 14.39
C LEU A 481 -14.30 6.09 13.47
N GLY A 482 -13.64 5.17 12.76
CA GLY A 482 -14.25 4.12 11.95
C GLY A 482 -14.83 2.98 12.79
N GLY A 483 -14.59 2.99 14.11
CA GLY A 483 -15.17 2.05 15.06
C GLY A 483 -14.34 0.77 15.24
N SER A 484 -13.03 0.81 14.96
CA SER A 484 -12.16 -0.36 15.12
C SER A 484 -10.74 0.01 15.53
N TYR A 485 -10.00 -0.93 16.09
CA TYR A 485 -8.57 -0.76 16.37
C TYR A 485 -7.72 -0.81 15.10
N GLN A 486 -6.94 0.25 14.87
CA GLN A 486 -5.95 0.35 13.80
C GLN A 486 -4.54 0.43 14.36
N GLN A 487 -3.55 0.00 13.56
CA GLN A 487 -2.15 -0.04 13.99
C GLN A 487 -1.53 1.36 13.90
N ALA A 488 -1.62 2.12 14.98
CA ALA A 488 -1.12 3.49 15.00
C ALA A 488 0.42 3.59 14.98
N LEU A 489 1.16 2.69 15.64
CA LEU A 489 2.63 2.71 15.68
C LEU A 489 3.21 1.29 15.70
N ASP A 490 4.09 0.98 14.74
CA ASP A 490 4.93 -0.22 14.82
C ASP A 490 6.35 0.15 15.27
N LEU A 491 6.60 -0.04 16.57
CA LEU A 491 7.88 0.20 17.23
C LEU A 491 8.64 -1.11 17.49
N SER A 492 8.27 -2.19 16.80
CA SER A 492 8.96 -3.48 16.91
C SER A 492 10.40 -3.38 16.36
N VAL A 493 10.61 -2.55 15.33
CA VAL A 493 11.92 -2.31 14.70
C VAL A 493 12.33 -0.84 14.75
N THR A 494 11.38 0.09 14.58
CA THR A 494 11.67 1.52 14.36
C THR A 494 11.85 2.32 15.67
N ARG A 495 11.70 1.72 16.84
CA ARG A 495 11.74 2.40 18.16
C ARG A 495 12.98 3.29 18.40
N SER A 496 14.14 2.95 17.82
CA SER A 496 15.33 3.79 17.92
C SER A 496 15.17 5.13 17.20
N MET A 497 14.35 5.19 16.15
CA MET A 497 14.05 6.41 15.41
C MET A 497 13.34 7.45 16.28
N LEU A 498 12.60 7.06 17.32
CA LEU A 498 11.98 8.01 18.27
C LEU A 498 13.01 8.97 18.91
N GLN A 499 14.28 8.57 18.97
CA GLN A 499 15.36 9.38 19.52
C GLN A 499 16.18 10.16 18.49
N ALA A 500 15.92 9.98 17.19
CA ALA A 500 16.55 10.79 16.15
C ALA A 500 16.20 12.28 16.35
N GLU A 501 17.15 13.17 16.11
CA GLU A 501 16.86 14.59 16.04
C GLU A 501 16.26 14.92 14.66
N PRO A 502 15.26 15.80 14.59
CA PRO A 502 14.73 16.26 13.31
C PRO A 502 15.85 16.87 12.45
N THR A 503 15.93 16.48 11.16
CA THR A 503 16.91 17.02 10.21
C THR A 503 16.48 18.33 9.56
N HIS A 504 15.29 18.82 9.91
CA HIS A 504 14.64 19.99 9.34
C HIS A 504 14.11 20.88 10.47
N GLU A 505 13.80 22.14 10.16
CA GLU A 505 13.04 22.98 11.09
C GLU A 505 11.68 22.33 11.41
N PRO A 506 11.13 22.52 12.63
CA PRO A 506 9.86 21.92 13.03
C PRO A 506 8.77 22.26 12.01
N TYR A 507 8.27 21.23 11.32
CA TYR A 507 7.29 21.37 10.25
C TYR A 507 5.89 20.97 10.73
N TYR A 508 5.81 19.96 11.59
CA TYR A 508 4.53 19.42 12.07
C TYR A 508 4.06 20.11 13.35
N LEU A 509 4.99 20.46 14.23
CA LEU A 509 4.75 21.06 15.52
C LEU A 509 4.77 22.59 15.43
N LYS A 510 3.66 23.22 15.78
CA LYS A 510 3.56 24.67 15.93
C LYS A 510 3.62 25.06 17.41
N VAL A 511 4.48 26.01 17.73
CA VAL A 511 4.59 26.63 19.07
C VAL A 511 3.88 27.98 19.02
N GLU A 512 2.73 28.12 19.70
CA GLU A 512 1.94 29.36 19.63
C GLU A 512 2.32 30.39 20.70
N SER A 513 2.92 29.95 21.81
CA SER A 513 3.41 30.84 22.86
C SER A 513 4.74 30.30 23.34
N PRO A 514 5.87 30.96 23.00
CA PRO A 514 7.16 30.48 23.43
C PRO A 514 7.25 30.52 24.96
N PRO A 515 7.91 29.52 25.57
CA PRO A 515 8.10 29.49 27.02
C PRO A 515 8.91 30.71 27.47
N GLN A 516 8.49 31.35 28.57
CA GLN A 516 9.26 32.42 29.19
C GLN A 516 10.20 31.85 30.26
N PRO A 517 11.33 32.50 30.57
CA PRO A 517 12.28 32.02 31.58
C PRO A 517 11.63 31.99 32.97
N THR A 518 11.19 30.80 33.38
CA THR A 518 10.61 30.50 34.70
C THR A 518 11.14 29.16 35.17
N GLN A 519 11.24 28.91 36.48
CA GLN A 519 11.68 27.60 36.97
C GLN A 519 10.68 26.48 36.64
N GLU A 520 9.41 26.83 36.43
CA GLU A 520 8.34 25.89 36.08
C GLU A 520 7.58 26.41 34.85
N VAL A 521 7.21 25.51 33.94
CA VAL A 521 6.44 25.83 32.73
C VAL A 521 5.32 24.83 32.52
N PHE A 522 4.15 25.33 32.13
CA PHE A 522 3.04 24.50 31.66
C PHE A 522 3.12 24.32 30.15
N VAL A 523 3.03 23.09 29.68
CA VAL A 523 3.00 22.75 28.25
C VAL A 523 1.71 22.02 27.96
N LEU A 524 0.85 22.58 27.10
CA LEU A 524 -0.31 21.88 26.55
C LEU A 524 0.04 21.34 25.17
N ILE A 525 -0.09 20.02 24.99
CA ILE A 525 -0.07 19.39 23.66
C ILE A 525 -1.52 19.15 23.24
N SER A 526 -1.97 19.83 22.19
CA SER A 526 -3.35 19.81 21.70
C SER A 526 -3.43 19.28 20.27
N LEU A 527 -3.78 17.99 20.17
CA LEU A 527 -3.91 17.24 18.92
C LEU A 527 -5.31 16.64 18.72
N SER A 528 -6.11 16.53 19.80
CA SER A 528 -7.46 15.94 19.77
C SER A 528 -8.57 17.01 19.83
N GLY A 529 -8.30 18.16 20.45
CA GLY A 529 -9.23 19.30 20.53
C GLY A 529 -10.26 19.18 21.65
N HIS A 530 -9.97 18.42 22.71
CA HIS A 530 -10.81 18.28 23.90
C HIS A 530 -10.33 19.12 25.10
N GLY A 531 -9.10 19.64 25.05
CA GLY A 531 -8.49 20.38 26.14
C GLY A 531 -8.97 21.82 26.28
N SER A 532 -8.91 22.35 27.51
CA SER A 532 -9.20 23.76 27.81
C SER A 532 -7.91 24.55 28.05
N LEU A 533 -7.52 25.39 27.09
CA LEU A 533 -6.38 26.32 27.24
C LEU A 533 -6.61 27.29 28.42
N THR A 534 -7.85 27.75 28.60
CA THR A 534 -8.25 28.67 29.68
C THR A 534 -7.96 28.07 31.06
N SER A 535 -8.21 26.78 31.24
CA SER A 535 -7.95 26.09 32.51
C SER A 535 -6.46 26.07 32.86
N ILE A 536 -5.62 25.77 31.87
CA ILE A 536 -4.16 25.72 32.05
C ILE A 536 -3.58 27.10 32.30
N GLN A 537 -4.09 28.13 31.61
CA GLN A 537 -3.72 29.52 31.87
C GLN A 537 -4.03 29.94 33.32
N ALA A 538 -5.16 29.49 33.87
CA ALA A 538 -5.51 29.74 35.26
C ALA A 538 -4.55 29.03 36.24
N LEU A 539 -4.22 27.76 35.99
CA LEU A 539 -3.26 26.98 36.79
C LEU A 539 -1.87 27.62 36.79
N ALA A 540 -1.34 27.95 35.61
CA ALA A 540 -0.03 28.56 35.48
C ALA A 540 0.03 29.93 36.15
N LYS A 541 -1.02 30.75 36.01
CA LYS A 541 -1.12 32.04 36.71
C LYS A 541 -1.11 31.87 38.23
N ALA A 542 -1.79 30.86 38.76
CA ALA A 542 -1.82 30.59 40.20
C ALA A 542 -0.44 30.18 40.75
N GLN A 543 0.42 29.60 39.91
CA GLN A 543 1.78 29.15 40.27
C GLN A 543 2.89 30.11 39.81
N GLY A 544 2.54 31.27 39.24
CA GLY A 544 3.54 32.21 38.68
C GLY A 544 4.38 31.62 37.54
N SER A 545 3.84 30.64 36.81
CA SER A 545 4.50 29.89 35.74
C SER A 545 4.08 30.38 34.37
N SER A 546 4.92 30.16 33.35
CA SER A 546 4.57 30.44 31.96
C SER A 546 3.80 29.27 31.31
N VAL A 547 3.06 29.55 30.22
CA VAL A 547 2.33 28.53 29.44
C VAL A 547 2.84 28.52 28.01
N CYS A 548 3.12 27.32 27.51
CA CYS A 548 3.42 27.04 26.12
C CYS A 548 2.32 26.14 25.53
N TYR A 549 1.93 26.43 24.29
CA TYR A 549 0.93 25.66 23.57
C TYR A 549 1.53 25.06 22.31
N LEU A 550 1.44 23.72 22.22
CA LEU A 550 1.91 22.90 21.12
C LEU A 550 0.71 22.37 20.34
N SER A 551 0.65 22.70 19.06
CA SER A 551 -0.42 22.28 18.15
C SER A 551 0.15 21.81 16.82
N THR A 552 -0.73 21.35 15.93
CA THR A 552 -0.39 21.07 14.53
C THR A 552 -1.22 21.98 13.62
N PRO A 553 -0.79 22.28 12.38
CA PRO A 553 -1.51 23.16 11.46
C PRO A 553 -2.96 22.71 11.21
N ALA A 554 -3.22 21.40 11.24
CA ALA A 554 -4.54 20.83 11.25
C ALA A 554 -4.84 20.35 12.68
N HIS A 555 -5.73 21.04 13.41
CA HIS A 555 -6.08 20.75 14.82
C HIS A 555 -6.50 19.29 15.15
N ARG A 556 -6.58 18.41 14.15
CA ARG A 556 -6.76 16.95 14.30
C ARG A 556 -5.79 16.20 13.40
N VAL A 557 -4.85 15.49 14.01
CA VAL A 557 -3.98 14.55 13.29
C VAL A 557 -4.74 13.23 13.11
N ARG A 558 -5.01 12.87 11.85
CA ARG A 558 -5.69 11.61 11.48
C ARG A 558 -4.78 10.62 10.74
N ASN A 559 -3.60 11.06 10.33
CA ASN A 559 -2.70 10.27 9.52
C ASN A 559 -1.64 9.62 10.41
N GLU A 560 -1.69 8.29 10.50
CA GLU A 560 -0.76 7.49 11.30
C GLU A 560 0.70 7.64 10.85
N ALA A 561 0.94 7.94 9.57
CA ALA A 561 2.27 8.18 9.02
C ALA A 561 2.95 9.45 9.58
N LEU A 562 2.19 10.35 10.23
CA LEU A 562 2.71 11.58 10.83
C LEU A 562 3.15 11.41 12.29
N TRP A 563 2.84 10.28 12.94
CA TRP A 563 3.11 10.13 14.37
C TRP A 563 4.59 10.16 14.71
N LEU A 564 5.42 9.42 13.97
CA LEU A 564 6.86 9.33 14.27
C LEU A 564 7.58 10.69 14.14
N PRO A 565 7.44 11.46 13.03
CA PRO A 565 8.00 12.80 12.93
C PRO A 565 7.48 13.77 14.01
N LEU A 566 6.18 13.75 14.29
CA LEU A 566 5.58 14.64 15.30
C LEU A 566 6.09 14.33 16.72
N ILE A 567 6.28 13.03 17.05
CA ILE A 567 6.89 12.61 18.32
C ILE A 567 8.34 13.10 18.40
N GLN A 568 9.12 12.99 17.32
CA GLN A 568 10.50 13.46 17.28
C GLN A 568 10.60 14.97 17.50
N GLU A 569 9.78 15.77 16.81
CA GLU A 569 9.74 17.22 16.99
C GLU A 569 9.30 17.62 18.40
N THR A 570 8.26 16.97 18.94
CA THR A 570 7.76 17.23 20.30
C THR A 570 8.80 16.87 21.35
N ARG A 571 9.47 15.73 21.19
CA ARG A 571 10.59 15.32 22.07
C ARG A 571 11.72 16.35 22.01
N SER A 572 12.13 16.78 20.82
CA SER A 572 13.23 17.73 20.63
C SER A 572 12.89 19.08 21.29
N PHE A 573 11.66 19.56 21.13
CA PHE A 573 11.15 20.74 21.81
C PHE A 573 11.24 20.60 23.34
N LEU A 574 10.69 19.52 23.90
CA LEU A 574 10.68 19.29 25.34
C LEU A 574 12.10 19.16 25.92
N LYS A 575 13.01 18.49 25.22
CA LYS A 575 14.44 18.45 25.60
C LYS A 575 15.13 19.81 25.48
N GLY A 576 14.70 20.64 24.54
CA GLY A 576 15.20 22.00 24.38
C GLY A 576 14.95 22.88 25.60
N LEU A 577 13.89 22.60 26.38
CA LEU A 577 13.58 23.31 27.61
C LEU A 577 14.66 23.12 28.69
N ASP A 578 15.35 21.97 28.73
CA ASP A 578 16.45 21.73 29.68
C ASP A 578 17.65 22.67 29.47
N ARG A 579 17.78 23.27 28.28
CA ARG A 579 18.83 24.25 27.96
C ARG A 579 18.47 25.68 28.39
N SER A 580 17.30 25.88 29.00
CA SER A 580 16.80 27.15 29.52
C SER A 580 16.84 27.19 31.06
N GLU A 581 16.29 28.23 31.69
CA GLU A 581 16.16 28.31 33.16
C GLU A 581 15.01 27.42 33.72
N VAL A 582 14.32 26.66 32.87
CA VAL A 582 13.23 25.76 33.24
C VAL A 582 13.78 24.52 33.95
N ARG A 583 13.29 24.27 35.17
CA ARG A 583 13.68 23.12 36.01
C ARG A 583 12.61 22.02 36.06
N HIS A 584 11.37 22.36 35.76
CA HIS A 584 10.25 21.43 35.82
C HIS A 584 9.17 21.77 34.78
N VAL A 585 8.57 20.73 34.19
CA VAL A 585 7.53 20.87 33.17
C VAL A 585 6.23 20.23 33.65
N HIS A 586 5.16 21.01 33.65
CA HIS A 586 3.79 20.55 33.87
C HIS A 586 3.15 20.25 32.51
N LEU A 587 3.06 18.97 32.13
CA LEU A 587 2.64 18.55 30.80
C LEU A 587 1.17 18.14 30.77
N CYS A 588 0.34 18.96 30.12
CA CYS A 588 -1.08 18.71 29.91
C CYS A 588 -1.31 18.04 28.55
N LEU A 589 -1.99 16.88 28.56
CA LEU A 589 -2.15 16.03 27.38
C LEU A 589 -3.59 16.11 26.84
N ASP A 590 -3.75 16.62 25.62
CA ASP A 590 -4.95 16.51 24.80
C ASP A 590 -4.57 15.85 23.46
N THR A 591 -4.21 14.57 23.52
CA THR A 591 -3.58 13.84 22.41
C THR A 591 -4.15 12.43 22.25
N PRO A 592 -4.03 11.81 21.06
CA PRO A 592 -4.33 10.39 20.90
C PRO A 592 -3.42 9.49 21.74
N LEU A 593 -3.90 8.30 22.08
CA LEU A 593 -3.22 7.41 23.02
C LEU A 593 -1.90 6.90 22.44
N ALA A 594 -1.87 6.58 21.15
CA ALA A 594 -0.66 6.12 20.49
C ALA A 594 0.45 7.18 20.48
N PHE A 595 0.11 8.44 20.23
CA PHE A 595 1.06 9.56 20.29
C PHE A 595 1.63 9.71 21.71
N ALA A 596 0.76 9.76 22.72
CA ALA A 596 1.18 9.90 24.12
C ALA A 596 2.11 8.76 24.55
N PHE A 597 1.77 7.52 24.18
CA PHE A 597 2.59 6.34 24.44
C PHE A 597 3.97 6.45 23.77
N GLY A 598 4.01 6.79 22.48
CA GLY A 598 5.26 6.95 21.72
C GLY A 598 6.14 8.08 22.27
N LEU A 599 5.55 9.23 22.64
CA LEU A 599 6.27 10.33 23.28
C LEU A 599 6.84 9.93 24.64
N GLY A 600 6.07 9.18 25.43
CA GLY A 600 6.54 8.57 26.67
C GLY A 600 7.77 7.70 26.44
N MET A 601 7.74 6.79 25.46
CA MET A 601 8.90 5.96 25.11
C MET A 601 10.12 6.79 24.71
N ALA A 602 9.90 7.86 23.93
CA ALA A 602 10.95 8.72 23.40
C ALA A 602 11.67 9.53 24.51
N LEU A 603 10.94 10.01 25.51
CA LEU A 603 11.47 10.76 26.66
C LEU A 603 12.07 9.82 27.72
N GLY A 604 11.41 8.69 28.00
CA GLY A 604 11.75 7.79 29.08
C GLY A 604 11.42 8.33 30.48
N ALA A 605 11.66 7.51 31.52
CA ALA A 605 11.30 7.81 32.91
C ALA A 605 12.33 8.69 33.68
N HIS A 606 12.98 9.62 32.99
CA HIS A 606 14.06 10.46 33.56
C HIS A 606 13.76 11.95 33.55
N SER A 607 12.72 12.36 32.82
CA SER A 607 12.38 13.76 32.65
C SER A 607 11.65 14.27 33.89
N SER A 608 12.03 15.47 34.34
CA SER A 608 11.36 16.23 35.41
C SER A 608 10.02 16.78 34.87
N ILE A 609 9.06 15.88 34.67
CA ILE A 609 7.76 16.17 34.06
C ILE A 609 6.64 15.61 34.93
N THR A 610 5.73 16.49 35.34
CA THR A 610 4.45 16.13 35.94
C THR A 610 3.39 16.03 34.85
N LEU A 611 2.73 14.88 34.72
CA LEU A 611 1.65 14.65 33.78
C LEU A 611 0.31 15.12 34.37
N TYR A 612 -0.41 15.89 33.56
CA TYR A 612 -1.75 16.36 33.85
C TYR A 612 -2.77 15.67 32.96
N GLN A 613 -3.85 15.18 33.58
CA GLN A 613 -4.97 14.55 32.91
C GLN A 613 -6.19 15.47 32.95
N TRP A 614 -6.88 15.60 31.82
CA TRP A 614 -8.20 16.24 31.77
C TRP A 614 -9.27 15.30 32.34
N PHE A 615 -10.07 15.80 33.28
CA PHE A 615 -11.21 15.06 33.82
C PHE A 615 -12.52 15.73 33.37
N PRO A 616 -13.32 15.07 32.50
CA PRO A 616 -14.52 15.69 31.93
C PRO A 616 -15.61 16.08 32.94
N GLY A 617 -15.70 15.39 34.09
CA GLY A 617 -16.69 15.69 35.13
C GLY A 617 -16.41 17.02 35.84
N GLU A 618 -15.14 17.28 36.07
CA GLU A 618 -14.58 18.44 36.76
C GLU A 618 -14.32 19.60 35.80
N LYS A 619 -14.21 19.30 34.50
CA LYS A 619 -13.84 20.25 33.43
C LYS A 619 -12.52 20.97 33.73
N ASP A 620 -11.56 20.22 34.28
CA ASP A 620 -10.24 20.75 34.61
C ASP A 620 -9.13 19.70 34.47
N TYR A 621 -7.89 20.18 34.46
CA TYR A 621 -6.67 19.37 34.49
C TYR A 621 -6.18 19.19 35.92
N PHE A 622 -5.79 17.96 36.26
CA PHE A 622 -5.18 17.65 37.54
C PHE A 622 -3.86 16.90 37.35
N PRO A 623 -2.85 17.13 38.21
CA PRO A 623 -1.62 16.35 38.21
C PRO A 623 -1.95 14.92 38.67
N VAL A 624 -1.45 13.93 37.95
CA VAL A 624 -1.77 12.51 38.22
C VAL A 624 -0.54 11.60 38.30
N LEU A 625 0.56 11.95 37.64
CA LEU A 625 1.75 11.09 37.57
C LEU A 625 3.01 11.89 37.26
N ASP A 626 4.08 11.69 38.02
CA ASP A 626 5.41 12.22 37.65
C ASP A 626 6.18 11.17 36.85
N LEU A 627 6.74 11.55 35.70
CA LEU A 627 7.47 10.61 34.84
C LEU A 627 8.74 10.07 35.49
N GLU A 628 9.40 10.82 36.36
CA GLU A 628 10.55 10.34 37.14
C GLU A 628 10.16 9.24 38.16
N ASN A 629 8.91 9.25 38.61
CA ASN A 629 8.38 8.29 39.59
C ASN A 629 7.87 7.01 38.95
N VAL A 630 7.76 6.95 37.62
CA VAL A 630 7.42 5.75 36.86
C VAL A 630 8.48 4.65 36.99
N ARG A 631 9.74 5.00 37.30
CA ARG A 631 10.84 4.04 37.46
C ARG A 631 10.89 3.36 38.85
N LYS A 632 10.33 4.03 39.87
CA LYS A 632 10.39 3.63 41.29
C LYS A 632 9.14 2.87 41.68
#